data_AF-A0A932T3S2-F1
#
_entry.id   AF-A0A932T3S2-F1
#
_cell.length_a   1.000
_cell.length_b   1.000
_cell.length_c   1.000
_cell.angle_alpha   90.00
_cell.angle_beta   90.00
_cell.angle_gamma   90.00
#
_symmetry.space_group_name_H-M   'P 1'
#
loop_
_entity.id
_entity.type
_entity.pdbx_description
1 polymer ?
#
loop_
_entity_poly.entity_id
_entity_poly.type
_entity_poly.pdbx_seq_one_letter_code
_entity_poly.pdbx_strand_id
1 'polypeptide(L)'
;MKNKIAIRMILLMLIFGFTLIGFQTYNTRADGISSGLKKADAIAEVVKSGLTAHMINGNMSQQSVFLTSIEKTKNIDTIRIIRGENVIKQYGKSLDLVAPQDDIDDNVIKTGKAEHKLIETMSTAKLRVTIPYKATNGNDINCLSCHDVKFNDTLGAVTIVLDVTDFKD
;
A
#
# COMPACT_ATOMS: atom_id res chain seq x y z
N MET A 1 28.80 -47.88 -23.55
CA MET A 1 28.46 -46.62 -24.27
C MET A 1 27.11 -46.03 -23.83
N LYS A 2 26.03 -46.83 -23.73
CA LYS A 2 24.70 -46.37 -23.28
C LYS A 2 24.71 -45.62 -21.93
N ASN A 3 25.42 -46.12 -20.92
CA ASN A 3 25.47 -45.49 -19.59
C ASN A 3 26.11 -44.09 -19.61
N LYS A 4 27.08 -43.84 -20.51
CA LYS A 4 27.72 -42.51 -20.64
C LYS A 4 26.78 -41.48 -21.28
N ILE A 5 25.90 -41.91 -22.19
CA ILE A 5 24.88 -41.06 -22.80
C ILE A 5 23.78 -40.75 -21.79
N ALA A 6 23.30 -41.76 -21.05
CA ALA A 6 22.31 -41.58 -19.99
C ALA A 6 22.79 -40.59 -18.92
N ILE A 7 24.04 -40.70 -18.46
CA ILE A 7 24.63 -39.76 -17.49
C ILE A 7 24.68 -38.33 -18.04
N ARG A 8 25.06 -38.14 -19.32
CA ARG A 8 25.08 -36.82 -19.96
C ARG A 8 23.68 -36.21 -20.08
N MET A 9 22.68 -37.02 -20.41
CA MET A 9 21.27 -36.58 -20.48
C MET A 9 20.74 -36.17 -19.11
N ILE A 10 21.05 -36.92 -18.05
CA ILE A 10 20.66 -36.59 -16.67
C ILE A 10 21.33 -35.28 -16.23
N LEU A 11 22.63 -35.10 -16.51
CA LEU A 11 23.34 -33.86 -16.22
C LEU A 11 22.71 -32.65 -16.91
N LEU A 12 22.33 -32.78 -18.18
CA LEU A 12 21.69 -31.71 -18.95
C LEU A 12 20.31 -31.36 -18.37
N MET A 13 19.54 -32.37 -17.95
CA MET A 13 18.23 -32.18 -17.31
C MET A 13 18.34 -31.50 -15.93
N LEU A 14 19.36 -31.85 -15.13
CA LEU A 14 19.63 -31.20 -13.86
C LEU A 14 20.01 -29.74 -14.04
N ILE A 15 20.93 -29.42 -14.97
CA ILE A 15 21.33 -28.04 -15.25
C ILE A 15 20.12 -27.21 -15.68
N PHE A 16 19.29 -27.74 -16.58
CA PHE A 16 18.06 -27.06 -17.00
C PHE A 16 17.08 -26.83 -15.85
N GLY A 17 16.88 -27.83 -14.99
CA GLY A 17 16.05 -27.71 -13.79
C GLY A 17 16.55 -26.62 -12.83
N PHE A 18 17.86 -26.56 -12.56
CA PHE A 18 18.45 -25.51 -11.73
C PHE A 18 18.28 -24.12 -12.33
N THR A 19 18.42 -23.97 -13.65
CA THR A 19 18.19 -22.67 -14.33
C THR A 19 16.73 -22.21 -14.26
N LEU A 20 15.77 -23.14 -14.38
CA LEU A 20 14.34 -22.82 -14.24
C LEU A 20 13.99 -22.39 -12.82
N ILE A 21 14.50 -23.09 -11.81
CA ILE A 21 14.26 -22.74 -10.39
C ILE A 21 14.81 -21.35 -10.09
N GLY A 22 16.04 -21.04 -10.53
CA GLY A 22 16.64 -19.71 -10.34
C GLY A 22 15.89 -18.59 -11.08
N PHE A 23 15.33 -18.87 -12.25
CA PHE A 23 14.48 -17.91 -12.97
C PHE A 23 13.13 -17.70 -12.27
N GLN A 24 12.54 -18.77 -11.73
CA GLN A 24 11.28 -18.71 -11.02
C GLN A 24 11.38 -17.87 -9.74
N THR A 25 12.41 -18.08 -8.92
CA THR A 25 12.62 -17.32 -7.67
C THR A 25 12.80 -15.82 -7.93
N TYR A 26 13.53 -15.46 -8.98
CA TYR A 26 13.71 -14.05 -9.37
C TYR A 26 12.37 -13.38 -9.72
N ASN A 27 11.53 -14.04 -10.52
CA ASN A 27 10.23 -13.50 -10.91
C ASN A 27 9.24 -13.42 -9.74
N THR A 28 9.24 -14.42 -8.84
CA THR A 28 8.35 -14.45 -7.67
C THR A 28 8.53 -13.21 -6.80
N ARG A 29 9.76 -12.73 -6.60
CA ARG A 29 10.04 -11.54 -5.79
C ARG A 29 9.48 -10.27 -6.41
N ALA A 30 9.68 -10.08 -7.71
CA ALA A 30 9.14 -8.94 -8.45
C ALA A 30 7.60 -8.94 -8.44
N ASP A 31 7.01 -10.11 -8.64
CA ASP A 31 5.56 -10.30 -8.60
C ASP A 31 4.98 -10.08 -7.20
N GLY A 32 5.72 -10.46 -6.15
CA GLY A 32 5.34 -10.24 -4.75
C GLY A 32 5.22 -8.76 -4.39
N ILE A 33 6.22 -7.94 -4.76
CA ILE A 33 6.18 -6.49 -4.54
C ILE A 33 5.03 -5.86 -5.33
N SER A 34 4.90 -6.20 -6.62
CA SER A 34 3.82 -5.70 -7.48
C SER A 34 2.44 -6.06 -6.93
N SER A 35 2.27 -7.28 -6.42
CA SER A 35 1.04 -7.74 -5.79
C SER A 35 0.76 -7.00 -4.48
N GLY A 36 1.80 -6.74 -3.67
CA GLY A 36 1.71 -5.93 -2.47
C GLY A 36 1.26 -4.49 -2.76
N LEU A 37 1.82 -3.86 -3.80
CA LEU A 37 1.43 -2.52 -4.23
C LEU A 37 -0.04 -2.48 -4.69
N LYS A 38 -0.46 -3.41 -5.55
CA LYS A 38 -1.87 -3.50 -5.99
C LYS A 38 -2.83 -3.72 -4.83
N LYS A 39 -2.44 -4.54 -3.84
CA LYS A 39 -3.23 -4.76 -2.63
C LYS A 39 -3.34 -3.48 -1.79
N ALA A 40 -2.24 -2.73 -1.64
CA ALA A 40 -2.25 -1.46 -0.94
C ALA A 40 -3.15 -0.44 -1.64
N ASP A 41 -3.11 -0.34 -2.98
CA ASP A 41 -4.00 0.53 -3.76
C ASP A 41 -5.48 0.17 -3.55
N ALA A 42 -5.81 -1.13 -3.60
CA ALA A 42 -7.17 -1.60 -3.35
C ALA A 42 -7.65 -1.27 -1.93
N ILE A 43 -6.80 -1.48 -0.93
CA ILE A 43 -7.11 -1.11 0.47
C ILE A 43 -7.29 0.41 0.59
N ALA A 44 -6.44 1.21 -0.04
CA ALA A 44 -6.55 2.67 -0.03
C ALA A 44 -7.89 3.15 -0.63
N GLU A 45 -8.37 2.54 -1.71
CA GLU A 45 -9.66 2.89 -2.30
C GLU A 45 -10.85 2.50 -1.39
N VAL A 46 -10.76 1.34 -0.72
CA VAL A 46 -11.74 0.92 0.29
C VAL A 46 -11.76 1.89 1.47
N VAL A 47 -10.59 2.33 1.93
CA VAL A 47 -10.46 3.28 3.04
C VAL A 47 -11.03 4.63 2.64
N LYS A 48 -10.67 5.16 1.47
CA LYS A 48 -11.22 6.40 0.92
C LYS A 48 -12.75 6.35 0.82
N SER A 49 -13.30 5.25 0.31
CA SER A 49 -14.75 5.06 0.20
C SER A 49 -15.41 4.99 1.58
N GLY A 50 -14.83 4.24 2.52
CA GLY A 50 -15.33 4.14 3.90
C GLY A 50 -15.29 5.47 4.64
N LEU A 51 -14.19 6.22 4.55
CA LEU A 51 -14.09 7.57 5.12
C LEU A 51 -15.10 8.52 4.48
N THR A 52 -15.33 8.43 3.17
CA THR A 52 -16.33 9.26 2.48
C THR A 52 -17.72 8.97 3.00
N ALA A 53 -18.08 7.70 3.17
CA ALA A 53 -19.34 7.32 3.82
C ALA A 53 -19.42 7.86 5.25
N HIS A 54 -18.31 7.83 6.00
CA HIS A 54 -18.27 8.39 7.35
C HIS A 54 -18.48 9.92 7.38
N MET A 55 -17.88 10.64 6.42
CA MET A 55 -18.02 12.08 6.27
C MET A 55 -19.44 12.47 5.90
N ILE A 56 -20.05 11.80 4.91
CA ILE A 56 -21.42 12.08 4.44
C ILE A 56 -22.44 11.79 5.55
N ASN A 57 -22.25 10.71 6.31
CA ASN A 57 -23.16 10.32 7.38
C ASN A 57 -22.91 11.06 8.71
N GLY A 58 -21.93 11.97 8.76
CA GLY A 58 -21.62 12.78 9.93
C GLY A 58 -21.04 11.99 11.12
N ASN A 59 -20.56 10.76 10.91
CA ASN A 59 -19.99 9.90 11.96
C ASN A 59 -18.48 9.75 11.85
N MET A 60 -17.79 10.82 11.41
CA MET A 60 -16.33 10.86 11.24
C MET A 60 -15.55 10.61 12.55
N SER A 61 -16.17 10.82 13.71
CA SER A 61 -15.60 10.46 15.02
C SER A 61 -15.40 8.95 15.21
N GLN A 62 -16.09 8.12 14.42
CA GLN A 62 -16.00 6.65 14.47
C GLN A 62 -14.99 6.08 13.46
N GLN A 63 -14.29 6.92 12.71
CA GLN A 63 -13.31 6.48 11.70
C GLN A 63 -12.24 5.54 12.29
N SER A 64 -11.82 5.74 13.54
CA SER A 64 -10.77 4.93 14.19
C SER A 64 -11.19 3.47 14.36
N VAL A 65 -12.47 3.22 14.64
CA VAL A 65 -13.06 1.87 14.72
C VAL A 65 -13.02 1.19 13.35
N PHE A 66 -13.37 1.93 12.30
CA PHE A 66 -13.30 1.45 10.92
C PHE A 66 -11.86 1.10 10.52
N LEU A 67 -10.88 1.97 10.78
CA LEU A 67 -9.47 1.71 10.47
C LEU A 67 -8.93 0.50 11.24
N THR A 68 -9.23 0.41 12.54
CA THR A 68 -8.84 -0.73 13.38
C THR A 68 -9.41 -2.05 12.84
N SER A 69 -10.60 -2.02 12.24
CA SER A 69 -11.19 -3.21 11.62
C SER A 69 -10.43 -3.69 10.39
N ILE A 70 -9.88 -2.74 9.61
CA ILE A 70 -9.03 -3.03 8.45
C ILE A 70 -7.67 -3.56 8.91
N GLU A 71 -7.05 -2.96 9.93
CA GLU A 71 -5.76 -3.43 10.47
C GLU A 71 -5.81 -4.87 10.99
N LYS A 72 -6.97 -5.33 11.47
CA LYS A 72 -7.15 -6.72 11.91
C LYS A 72 -7.23 -7.73 10.75
N THR A 73 -7.26 -7.26 9.51
CA THR A 73 -7.27 -8.13 8.33
C THR A 73 -5.89 -8.77 8.12
N LYS A 74 -5.88 -10.02 7.67
CA LYS A 74 -4.65 -10.78 7.44
C LYS A 74 -3.67 -10.04 6.51
N ASN A 75 -2.39 -10.04 6.89
CA ASN A 75 -1.26 -9.41 6.17
C ASN A 75 -1.35 -7.87 6.07
N ILE A 76 -2.04 -7.21 6.99
CA ILE A 76 -1.97 -5.76 7.20
C ILE A 76 -1.41 -5.54 8.60
N ASP A 77 -0.25 -4.91 8.69
CA ASP A 77 0.41 -4.63 9.97
C ASP A 77 -0.08 -3.32 10.57
N THR A 78 -0.33 -2.32 9.72
CA THR A 78 -0.64 -0.96 10.15
C THR A 78 -1.36 -0.21 9.04
N ILE A 79 -2.36 0.59 9.42
CA ILE A 79 -2.97 1.60 8.57
C ILE A 79 -3.03 2.94 9.31
N ARG A 80 -2.55 4.00 8.67
CA ARG A 80 -2.59 5.35 9.24
C ARG A 80 -3.13 6.31 8.22
N ILE A 81 -3.98 7.22 8.67
CA ILE A 81 -4.44 8.35 7.85
C ILE A 81 -3.80 9.62 8.38
N ILE A 82 -3.37 10.44 7.44
CA ILE A 82 -2.71 11.70 7.69
C ILE A 82 -3.51 12.77 6.98
N ARG A 83 -3.94 13.79 7.72
CA ARG A 83 -4.67 14.93 7.14
C ARG A 83 -3.69 15.89 6.47
N GLY A 84 -4.05 16.36 5.29
CA GLY A 84 -3.37 17.45 4.61
C GLY A 84 -3.68 18.81 5.26
N GLU A 85 -2.82 19.77 4.96
CA GLU A 85 -2.89 21.15 5.49
C GLU A 85 -4.25 21.82 5.19
N ASN A 86 -4.80 21.58 4.00
CA ASN A 86 -6.11 22.08 3.57
C ASN A 86 -7.26 21.58 4.45
N VAL A 87 -7.27 20.28 4.77
CA VAL A 87 -8.29 19.68 5.64
C VAL A 87 -8.10 20.14 7.09
N ILE A 88 -6.85 20.26 7.55
CA ILE A 88 -6.55 20.78 8.89
C ILE A 88 -7.03 22.23 9.05
N LYS A 89 -6.86 23.08 8.02
CA LYS A 89 -7.35 24.47 8.06
C LYS A 89 -8.86 24.57 8.18
N GLN A 90 -9.61 23.65 7.57
CA GLN A 90 -11.08 23.66 7.58
C GLN A 90 -11.67 23.04 8.85
N TYR A 91 -11.14 21.89 9.27
CA TYR A 91 -11.76 21.05 10.30
C TYR A 91 -10.88 20.88 11.56
N GLY A 92 -9.73 21.53 11.60
CA GLY A 92 -8.75 21.38 12.66
C GLY A 92 -7.96 20.08 12.59
N LYS A 93 -6.98 19.98 13.49
CA LYS A 93 -6.25 18.73 13.73
C LYS A 93 -7.22 17.71 14.33
N SER A 94 -7.15 16.46 13.87
CA SER A 94 -7.84 15.37 14.54
C SER A 94 -7.02 14.92 15.74
N LEU A 95 -7.68 14.62 16.86
CA LEU A 95 -7.05 14.01 18.02
C LEU A 95 -6.69 12.53 17.76
N ASP A 96 -7.43 11.88 16.87
CA ASP A 96 -7.31 10.44 16.57
C ASP A 96 -6.39 10.14 15.38
N LEU A 97 -6.02 11.16 14.60
CA LEU A 97 -5.15 10.98 13.43
C LEU A 97 -3.72 11.40 13.74
N VAL A 98 -2.79 10.65 13.14
CA VAL A 98 -1.36 10.83 13.36
C VAL A 98 -0.85 11.97 12.48
N ALA A 99 0.10 12.74 12.99
CA ALA A 99 0.91 13.63 12.17
C ALA A 99 1.77 12.81 11.17
N PRO A 100 2.30 13.43 10.11
CA PRO A 100 3.33 12.81 9.28
C PRO A 100 4.44 12.22 10.16
N GLN A 101 4.78 10.94 9.96
CA GLN A 101 5.76 10.26 10.81
C GLN A 101 7.20 10.50 10.34
N ASP A 102 7.40 10.62 9.03
CA ASP A 102 8.71 10.79 8.40
C ASP A 102 8.60 11.43 7.02
N ASP A 103 9.75 11.54 6.34
CA ASP A 103 9.89 12.19 5.03
C ASP A 103 8.99 11.58 3.94
N ILE A 104 8.64 10.29 4.03
CA ILE A 104 7.74 9.64 3.06
C ILE A 104 6.34 10.23 3.19
N ASP A 105 5.82 10.28 4.42
CA ASP A 105 4.50 10.85 4.70
C ASP A 105 4.45 12.32 4.24
N ASP A 106 5.51 13.07 4.57
CA ASP A 106 5.68 14.48 4.20
C ASP A 106 5.74 14.70 2.68
N ASN A 107 6.56 13.92 1.97
CA ASN A 107 6.73 14.03 0.52
C ASN A 107 5.46 13.67 -0.23
N VAL A 108 4.75 12.63 0.19
CA VAL A 108 3.49 12.23 -0.44
C VAL A 108 2.44 13.32 -0.29
N ILE A 109 2.32 13.94 0.88
CA ILE A 109 1.38 15.04 1.11
C ILE A 109 1.75 16.26 0.25
N LYS A 110 3.04 16.63 0.22
CA LYS A 110 3.53 17.81 -0.52
C LYS A 110 3.43 17.64 -2.03
N THR A 111 3.81 16.47 -2.54
CA THR A 111 3.91 16.22 -3.99
C THR A 111 2.63 15.65 -4.59
N GLY A 112 1.77 15.05 -3.76
CA GLY A 112 0.63 14.27 -4.23
C GLY A 112 1.05 13.06 -5.07
N LYS A 113 2.23 12.48 -4.84
CA LYS A 113 2.69 11.27 -5.52
C LYS A 113 2.81 10.15 -4.50
N ALA A 114 2.35 8.95 -4.86
CA ALA A 114 2.49 7.78 -3.99
C ALA A 114 3.97 7.38 -3.88
N GLU A 115 4.36 6.93 -2.69
CA GLU A 115 5.69 6.42 -2.41
C GLU A 115 5.58 5.07 -1.70
N HIS A 116 6.57 4.21 -1.90
CA HIS A 116 6.64 2.92 -1.24
C HIS A 116 8.08 2.61 -0.80
N LYS A 117 8.20 1.80 0.26
CA LYS A 117 9.47 1.37 0.80
C LYS A 117 9.37 -0.08 1.24
N LEU A 118 10.29 -0.90 0.73
CA LEU A 118 10.50 -2.26 1.20
C LEU A 118 11.43 -2.22 2.42
N ILE A 119 11.01 -2.85 3.51
CA ILE A 119 11.74 -2.93 4.78
C ILE A 119 12.01 -4.42 5.04
N GLU A 120 13.23 -4.85 4.81
CA GLU A 120 13.64 -6.25 4.96
C GLU A 120 14.54 -6.42 6.18
N THR A 121 14.30 -7.48 6.94
CA THR A 121 15.18 -7.98 7.99
C THR A 121 15.64 -9.39 7.64
N MET A 122 16.39 -10.06 8.53
CA MET A 122 16.82 -11.45 8.29
C MET A 122 15.64 -12.44 8.22
N SER A 123 14.51 -12.16 8.86
CA SER A 123 13.36 -13.07 8.93
C SER A 123 12.04 -12.50 8.40
N THR A 124 11.95 -11.19 8.16
CA THR A 124 10.70 -10.54 7.73
C THR A 124 10.92 -9.62 6.54
N ALA A 125 9.86 -9.42 5.74
CA ALA A 125 9.80 -8.40 4.71
C ALA A 125 8.48 -7.65 4.83
N LYS A 126 8.56 -6.31 4.96
CA LYS A 126 7.39 -5.43 5.06
C LYS A 126 7.39 -4.45 3.91
N LEU A 127 6.25 -4.28 3.26
CA LEU A 127 6.05 -3.28 2.23
C LEU A 127 5.23 -2.14 2.81
N ARG A 128 5.87 -0.98 3.02
CA ARG A 128 5.16 0.26 3.32
C ARG A 128 4.77 0.94 2.02
N VAL A 129 3.52 1.37 1.92
CA VAL A 129 2.98 2.14 0.80
C VAL A 129 2.22 3.32 1.36
N THR A 130 2.56 4.53 0.90
CA THR A 130 1.88 5.76 1.28
C THR A 130 1.24 6.39 0.05
N ILE A 131 -0.09 6.49 0.06
CA ILE A 131 -0.90 6.87 -1.10
C ILE A 131 -1.61 8.20 -0.79
N PRO A 132 -1.47 9.22 -1.65
CA PRO A 132 -2.13 10.50 -1.45
C PRO A 132 -3.61 10.42 -1.81
N TYR A 133 -4.45 11.12 -1.06
CA TYR A 133 -5.84 11.36 -1.40
C TYR A 133 -5.98 12.69 -2.12
N LYS A 134 -6.18 12.62 -3.44
CA LYS A 134 -6.40 13.79 -4.26
C LYS A 134 -7.88 14.13 -4.37
N ALA A 135 -8.19 15.41 -4.31
CA ALA A 135 -9.53 15.93 -4.50
C ALA A 135 -10.03 15.63 -5.92
N THR A 136 -11.12 14.88 -6.03
CA THR A 136 -11.82 14.59 -7.28
C THR A 136 -13.07 15.44 -7.42
N ASN A 137 -13.46 15.75 -8.66
CA ASN A 137 -14.69 16.47 -9.00
C ASN A 137 -15.62 15.62 -9.88
N GLY A 138 -15.57 14.28 -9.73
CA GLY A 138 -16.32 13.33 -10.53
C GLY A 138 -17.73 13.05 -10.00
N ASN A 139 -18.50 12.28 -10.76
CA ASN A 139 -19.89 11.93 -10.43
C ASN A 139 -20.01 10.97 -9.24
N ASP A 140 -19.02 10.10 -9.02
CA ASP A 140 -19.07 9.12 -7.91
C ASP A 140 -18.81 9.79 -6.56
N ILE A 141 -17.71 10.56 -6.46
CA ILE A 141 -17.35 11.34 -5.27
C ILE A 141 -16.81 12.70 -5.74
N ASN A 142 -17.55 13.76 -5.40
CA ASN A 142 -17.11 15.14 -5.57
C ASN A 142 -16.57 15.68 -4.24
N CYS A 143 -15.25 15.69 -4.08
CA CYS A 143 -14.61 16.18 -2.86
C CYS A 143 -14.87 17.67 -2.60
N LEU A 144 -15.08 18.45 -3.68
CA LEU A 144 -15.28 19.90 -3.62
C LEU A 144 -16.66 20.29 -3.10
N SER A 145 -17.59 19.33 -2.95
CA SER A 145 -18.91 19.60 -2.36
C SER A 145 -18.85 19.80 -0.84
N CYS A 146 -17.80 19.28 -0.19
CA CYS A 146 -17.61 19.38 1.25
C CYS A 146 -16.31 20.09 1.62
N HIS A 147 -15.24 19.92 0.83
CA HIS A 147 -13.94 20.54 1.08
C HIS A 147 -13.72 21.78 0.21
N ASP A 148 -13.34 22.90 0.82
CA ASP A 148 -12.89 24.11 0.12
C ASP A 148 -11.45 23.94 -0.42
N VAL A 149 -11.34 23.20 -1.52
CA VAL A 149 -10.09 22.84 -2.18
C VAL A 149 -10.24 22.90 -3.69
N LYS A 150 -9.12 22.90 -4.41
CA LYS A 150 -9.11 22.78 -5.87
C LYS A 150 -9.09 21.31 -6.28
N PHE A 151 -9.58 21.05 -7.49
CA PHE A 151 -9.38 19.75 -8.12
C PHE A 151 -7.90 19.37 -8.11
N ASN A 152 -7.61 18.11 -7.78
CA ASN A 152 -6.28 17.52 -7.69
C ASN A 152 -5.41 18.01 -6.50
N ASP A 153 -5.94 18.85 -5.60
CA ASP A 153 -5.28 19.15 -4.32
C ASP A 153 -5.17 17.89 -3.47
N THR A 154 -4.07 17.74 -2.73
CA THR A 154 -3.85 16.62 -1.81
C THR A 154 -4.54 16.91 -0.47
N LEU A 155 -5.61 16.17 -0.18
CA LEU A 155 -6.41 16.27 1.06
C LEU A 155 -5.75 15.57 2.25
N GLY A 156 -4.83 14.65 1.98
CA GLY A 156 -4.16 13.83 2.97
C GLY A 156 -3.49 12.64 2.32
N ALA A 157 -3.09 11.67 3.14
CA ALA A 157 -2.51 10.42 2.70
C ALA A 157 -2.94 9.26 3.60
N VAL A 158 -2.92 8.05 3.03
CA VAL A 158 -3.01 6.80 3.79
C VAL A 158 -1.69 6.06 3.69
N THR A 159 -1.16 5.64 4.83
CA THR A 159 0.03 4.79 4.92
C THR A 159 -0.41 3.40 5.33
N ILE A 160 -0.07 2.41 4.51
CA ILE A 160 -0.38 0.99 4.71
C ILE A 160 0.94 0.24 4.82
N VAL A 161 1.09 -0.59 5.85
CA VAL A 161 2.22 -1.51 5.99
C VAL A 161 1.69 -2.93 5.82
N LEU A 162 2.18 -3.62 4.79
CA LEU A 162 1.83 -5.01 4.50
C LEU A 162 2.96 -5.94 4.90
N ASP A 163 2.61 -7.07 5.50
CA ASP A 163 3.53 -8.20 5.64
C ASP A 163 3.63 -8.95 4.30
N VAL A 164 4.81 -8.90 3.70
CA VAL A 164 5.16 -9.53 2.42
C VAL A 164 6.28 -10.57 2.60
N THR A 165 6.45 -11.09 3.83
CA THR A 165 7.49 -12.07 4.16
C THR A 165 7.40 -13.33 3.29
N ASP A 166 6.18 -13.75 2.92
CA ASP A 166 5.94 -14.89 2.03
C ASP A 166 6.57 -14.74 0.63
N PHE A 167 6.96 -13.51 0.22
CA PHE A 167 7.54 -13.21 -1.09
C PHE A 167 9.04 -12.87 -1.05
N LYS A 168 9.67 -13.13 0.09
CA LYS A 168 11.09 -12.78 0.32
C LYS A 168 12.06 -13.72 -0.40
N ASP A 169 11.70 -14.99 -0.55
CA ASP A 169 12.52 -16.09 -1.07
C ASP A 169 12.05 -16.55 -2.47
#